data_AF-A0A9K3KDB9-F1
#
_entry.id   AF-A0A9K3KDB9-F1
#
_cell.length_a   1.000
_cell.length_b   1.000
_cell.length_c   1.000
_cell.angle_alpha   90.00
_cell.angle_beta   90.00
_cell.angle_gamma   90.00
#
_symmetry.space_group_name_H-M   'P 1'
#
loop_
_entity.id
_entity.type
_entity.pdbx_description
1 polymer ?
#
loop_
_entity_poly.entity_id
_entity_poly.type
_entity_poly.pdbx_seq_one_letter_code
_entity_poly.pdbx_strand_id
1 'polypeptide(L)'
;MIMKVHVLESLLTVAIATTVWSPAVFGFVVPRVNNHAAGSITALSANVGIFFGTSTGSTEEVADLIKAEFGDDADGPFDIEALEGPVKSTFEKYDALIVGTPTWNTGSDTERSGTGWDEIYYSTMQELNIKGKKVAVFGLGDQVSYAENYADAAGELHDVFESLGCQMCGYTSMEGYEHEDSKSIRGDKFCGLLCDMVNQEELTPERVENWVAQLRAEGFFEGGSAQGASAATAAPVPVTVNETPDGLFETIQEHSDMLDETIKVHGSTGFIPHYNGKTKSTMWVSPDGRSCYYTTEARSSSSVSM
;
A
#
# COMPACT_ATOMS: atom_id res chain seq x y z
N MET A 1 -7.41 61.43 -49.57
CA MET A 1 -8.77 60.86 -49.56
C MET A 1 -9.22 60.89 -48.09
N ILE A 2 -9.76 62.03 -47.62
CA ILE A 2 -11.20 62.28 -47.36
C ILE A 2 -11.69 61.41 -46.17
N MET A 3 -12.18 61.89 -45.02
CA MET A 3 -12.68 63.20 -44.59
C MET A 3 -12.64 63.31 -43.05
N LYS A 4 -12.43 64.55 -42.55
CA LYS A 4 -12.73 65.02 -41.18
C LYS A 4 -14.22 64.87 -40.85
N VAL A 5 -14.60 64.91 -39.56
CA VAL A 5 -15.44 65.99 -38.96
C VAL A 5 -15.41 65.86 -37.42
N HIS A 6 -14.93 66.92 -36.75
CA HIS A 6 -15.27 67.30 -35.38
C HIS A 6 -16.57 68.11 -35.41
N VAL A 7 -17.46 67.94 -34.43
CA VAL A 7 -18.37 69.02 -33.98
C VAL A 7 -18.50 68.96 -32.46
N LEU A 8 -18.26 70.12 -31.84
CA LEU A 8 -18.38 70.49 -30.43
C LEU A 8 -19.79 71.05 -30.14
N GLU A 9 -19.99 71.38 -28.85
CA GLU A 9 -20.99 72.30 -28.26
C GLU A 9 -22.26 71.64 -27.69
N SER A 10 -22.89 72.07 -26.59
CA SER A 10 -22.58 72.95 -25.44
C SER A 10 -23.80 72.87 -24.49
N LEU A 11 -23.56 73.00 -23.18
CA LEU A 11 -24.35 73.70 -22.13
C LEU A 11 -25.90 73.67 -22.11
N LEU A 12 -26.51 73.21 -20.99
CA LEU A 12 -27.36 74.02 -20.05
C LEU A 12 -27.89 73.11 -18.91
N THR A 13 -27.50 73.25 -17.62
CA THR A 13 -27.93 74.14 -16.52
C THR A 13 -29.27 73.80 -15.81
N VAL A 14 -29.20 73.82 -14.46
CA VAL A 14 -30.24 74.08 -13.42
C VAL A 14 -31.20 72.92 -13.07
N ALA A 15 -31.71 72.71 -11.84
CA ALA A 15 -31.28 72.80 -10.44
C ALA A 15 -32.49 72.35 -9.57
N ILE A 16 -32.21 72.04 -8.29
CA ILE A 16 -33.08 72.15 -7.10
C ILE A 16 -34.14 71.06 -6.84
N ALA A 17 -34.06 70.61 -5.58
CA ALA A 17 -34.85 69.64 -4.86
C ALA A 17 -36.34 69.97 -4.68
N THR A 18 -37.18 68.93 -4.62
CA THR A 18 -38.46 68.95 -3.88
C THR A 18 -38.78 67.57 -3.26
N THR A 19 -38.88 67.58 -1.93
CA THR A 19 -39.84 66.90 -1.03
C THR A 19 -40.42 65.49 -1.28
N VAL A 20 -40.10 64.58 -0.35
CA VAL A 20 -40.98 63.79 0.56
C VAL A 20 -42.26 63.13 -0.01
N TRP A 21 -42.33 61.79 -0.10
CA TRP A 21 -42.89 60.85 0.90
C TRP A 21 -42.91 59.40 0.35
N SER A 22 -42.95 58.42 1.26
CA SER A 22 -42.67 56.97 1.13
C SER A 22 -43.79 56.15 0.42
N PRO A 23 -43.56 54.89 -0.01
CA PRO A 23 -43.64 53.77 0.95
C PRO A 23 -42.65 52.60 0.75
N ALA A 24 -42.22 52.04 1.88
CA ALA A 24 -41.91 50.63 2.15
C ALA A 24 -40.99 49.85 1.19
N VAL A 25 -39.73 49.63 1.63
CA VAL A 25 -38.99 48.41 1.27
C VAL A 25 -38.31 47.86 2.53
N PHE A 26 -38.51 46.56 2.72
CA PHE A 26 -38.12 45.71 3.83
C PHE A 26 -36.68 45.93 4.32
N GLY A 27 -36.53 46.12 5.63
CA GLY A 27 -35.24 46.02 6.29
C GLY A 27 -34.76 44.58 6.32
N PHE A 28 -33.65 44.30 5.64
CA PHE A 28 -32.87 43.09 5.88
C PHE A 28 -31.83 43.40 6.96
N VAL A 29 -32.08 42.89 8.17
CA VAL A 29 -31.09 42.90 9.25
C VAL A 29 -30.01 41.89 8.88
N VAL A 30 -28.77 42.33 8.68
CA VAL A 30 -27.62 41.43 8.56
C VAL A 30 -27.30 40.91 9.96
N PRO A 31 -27.40 39.59 10.24
CA PRO A 31 -26.92 39.06 11.50
C PRO A 31 -25.39 39.07 11.47
N ARG A 32 -24.78 39.79 12.40
CA ARG A 32 -23.38 39.61 12.75
C ARG A 32 -23.25 38.26 13.45
N VAL A 33 -22.93 37.21 12.70
CA VAL A 33 -22.57 35.91 13.29
C VAL A 33 -21.19 36.08 13.92
N ASN A 34 -21.17 36.18 15.25
CA ASN A 34 -19.98 35.95 16.04
C ASN A 34 -19.64 34.45 15.91
N ASN A 35 -18.69 34.09 15.04
CA ASN A 35 -18.06 32.78 15.08
C ASN A 35 -17.08 32.72 16.27
N HIS A 36 -17.62 32.55 17.47
CA HIS A 36 -16.91 31.97 18.60
C HIS A 36 -17.48 30.58 18.86
N ALA A 37 -16.97 29.59 18.11
CA ALA A 37 -16.91 28.18 18.47
C ALA A 37 -16.22 27.42 17.31
N ALA A 38 -14.90 27.54 17.21
CA ALA A 38 -14.12 26.50 16.53
C ALA A 38 -14.10 25.29 17.46
N GLY A 39 -15.18 24.52 17.46
CA GLY A 39 -15.15 23.15 17.96
C GLY A 39 -14.31 22.35 16.98
N SER A 40 -13.06 22.08 17.36
CA SER A 40 -12.25 21.07 16.68
C SER A 40 -12.97 19.73 16.80
N ILE A 41 -13.68 19.33 15.75
CA ILE A 41 -14.01 17.93 15.54
C ILE A 41 -12.71 17.33 15.00
N THR A 42 -11.77 17.03 15.88
CA THR A 42 -10.68 16.12 15.51
C THR A 42 -11.37 14.79 15.18
N ALA A 43 -11.54 14.51 13.89
CA ALA A 43 -11.69 13.13 13.44
C ALA A 43 -10.54 12.36 14.11
N LEU A 44 -10.86 11.28 14.83
CA LEU A 44 -9.82 10.43 15.41
C LEU A 44 -8.99 9.93 14.23
N SER A 45 -7.71 10.31 14.15
CA SER A 45 -6.81 9.77 13.15
C SER A 45 -6.52 8.31 13.51
N ALA A 46 -6.63 7.40 12.54
CA ALA A 46 -6.23 6.01 12.72
C ALA A 46 -4.73 5.95 13.00
N ASN A 47 -4.32 5.13 13.97
CA ASN A 47 -2.91 4.83 14.15
C ASN A 47 -2.47 3.83 13.07
N VAL A 48 -1.54 4.22 12.19
CA VAL A 48 -1.10 3.38 11.06
C VAL A 48 0.31 2.86 11.31
N GLY A 49 0.56 1.57 11.09
CA GLY A 49 1.90 0.99 11.15
C GLY A 49 2.36 0.48 9.79
N ILE A 50 3.58 0.80 9.38
CA ILE A 50 4.21 0.30 8.15
C ILE A 50 5.13 -0.87 8.51
N PHE A 51 4.84 -2.05 7.96
CA PHE A 51 5.59 -3.29 8.16
C PHE A 51 6.05 -3.83 6.83
N PHE A 52 7.26 -4.38 6.77
CA PHE A 52 7.77 -4.98 5.54
C PHE A 52 8.66 -6.17 5.82
N GLY A 53 8.78 -7.06 4.84
CA GLY A 53 9.86 -8.04 4.76
C GLY A 53 10.85 -7.58 3.68
N THR A 54 12.13 -7.82 3.87
CA THR A 54 13.14 -7.54 2.84
C THR A 54 14.29 -8.54 2.91
N SER A 55 15.03 -8.67 1.82
CA SER A 55 16.22 -9.53 1.79
C SER A 55 17.42 -8.82 1.21
N THR A 56 17.22 -7.94 0.25
CA THR A 56 18.28 -7.14 -0.39
C THR A 56 18.19 -5.64 -0.08
N GLY A 57 17.15 -5.20 0.64
CA GLY A 57 16.97 -3.80 1.03
C GLY A 57 15.95 -3.02 0.16
N SER A 58 15.65 -3.44 -1.06
CA SER A 58 14.77 -2.67 -1.96
C SER A 58 13.36 -2.44 -1.39
N THR A 59 12.76 -3.43 -0.72
CA THR A 59 11.44 -3.25 -0.07
C THR A 59 11.51 -2.26 1.09
N GLU A 60 12.64 -2.21 1.80
CA GLU A 60 12.89 -1.25 2.88
C GLU A 60 12.98 0.18 2.32
N GLU A 61 13.68 0.37 1.20
CA GLU A 61 13.76 1.68 0.53
C GLU A 61 12.38 2.21 0.10
N VAL A 62 11.52 1.33 -0.44
CA VAL A 62 10.13 1.69 -0.76
C VAL A 62 9.33 1.99 0.51
N ALA A 63 9.53 1.22 1.59
CA ALA A 63 8.88 1.48 2.88
C ALA A 63 9.30 2.84 3.48
N ASP A 64 10.57 3.21 3.34
CA ASP A 64 11.10 4.51 3.76
C ASP A 64 10.48 5.66 2.96
N LEU A 65 10.30 5.50 1.65
CA LEU A 65 9.59 6.48 0.80
C LEU A 65 8.12 6.61 1.23
N ILE A 66 7.44 5.50 1.46
CA ILE A 66 6.05 5.48 1.93
C ILE A 66 5.95 6.22 3.28
N LYS A 67 6.86 5.93 4.23
CA LYS A 67 6.92 6.62 5.52
C LYS A 67 7.18 8.12 5.36
N ALA A 68 8.09 8.51 4.45
CA ALA A 68 8.39 9.91 4.20
C ALA A 68 7.16 10.68 3.71
N GLU A 69 6.36 10.09 2.82
CA GLU A 69 5.13 10.68 2.31
C GLU A 69 3.98 10.68 3.34
N PHE A 70 3.93 9.70 4.25
CA PHE A 70 2.97 9.72 5.35
C PHE A 70 3.33 10.71 6.46
N GLY A 71 4.62 11.00 6.66
CA GLY A 71 5.05 11.87 7.75
C GLY A 71 4.62 11.30 9.11
N ASP A 72 4.04 12.13 9.97
CA ASP A 72 3.61 11.74 11.32
C ASP A 72 2.31 10.90 11.35
N ASP A 73 1.68 10.65 10.19
CA ASP A 73 0.42 9.90 10.12
C ASP A 73 0.59 8.38 10.22
N ALA A 74 1.83 7.88 10.17
CA ALA A 74 2.14 6.46 10.28
C ALA A 74 3.42 6.23 11.09
N ASP A 75 3.48 5.16 11.87
CA ASP A 75 4.70 4.67 12.52
C ASP A 75 5.51 3.74 11.60
N GLY A 76 6.79 3.58 11.91
CA GLY A 76 7.71 2.70 11.20
C GLY A 76 8.64 3.46 10.23
N PRO A 77 9.15 2.79 9.17
CA PRO A 77 8.84 1.41 8.79
C PRO A 77 9.52 0.37 9.67
N PHE A 78 8.87 -0.77 9.89
CA PHE A 78 9.37 -1.87 10.71
C PHE A 78 9.64 -3.11 9.86
N ASP A 79 10.86 -3.64 9.93
CA ASP A 79 11.18 -4.95 9.37
C ASP A 79 10.53 -6.04 10.23
N ILE A 80 9.72 -6.90 9.60
CA ILE A 80 8.97 -7.95 10.27
C ILE A 80 9.90 -8.99 10.93
N GLU A 81 11.09 -9.22 10.38
CA GLU A 81 12.10 -10.13 10.94
C GLU A 81 12.81 -9.53 12.16
N ALA A 82 12.83 -8.21 12.27
CA ALA A 82 13.54 -7.48 13.33
C ALA A 82 12.63 -7.03 14.47
N LEU A 83 11.35 -7.43 14.48
CA LEU A 83 10.42 -7.05 15.52
C LEU A 83 10.83 -7.61 16.89
N GLU A 84 10.92 -6.72 17.88
CA GLU A 84 11.12 -7.12 19.27
C GLU A 84 9.79 -7.61 19.88
N GLY A 85 9.64 -8.92 20.00
CA GLY A 85 8.47 -9.57 20.62
C GLY A 85 7.44 -10.08 19.61
N PRO A 86 6.29 -10.60 20.08
CA PRO A 86 5.32 -11.25 19.20
C PRO A 86 4.68 -10.27 18.20
N VAL A 87 4.63 -10.67 16.91
CA VAL A 87 3.96 -9.91 15.83
C VAL A 87 2.55 -9.48 16.24
N LYS A 88 1.83 -10.36 16.93
CA LYS A 88 0.48 -10.11 17.45
C LYS A 88 0.37 -8.85 18.28
N SER A 89 1.20 -8.71 19.32
CA SER A 89 1.11 -7.57 20.23
C SER A 89 1.54 -6.27 19.55
N THR A 90 2.32 -6.35 18.49
CA THR A 90 2.70 -5.19 17.67
C THR A 90 1.55 -4.75 16.77
N PHE A 91 0.91 -5.67 16.04
CA PHE A 91 -0.19 -5.32 15.11
C PHE A 91 -1.44 -4.82 15.83
N GLU A 92 -1.70 -5.31 17.05
CA GLU A 92 -2.83 -4.85 17.88
C GLU A 92 -2.73 -3.37 18.29
N LYS A 93 -1.55 -2.74 18.20
CA LYS A 93 -1.35 -1.31 18.53
C LYS A 93 -1.88 -0.35 17.45
N TYR A 94 -2.11 -0.87 16.24
CA TYR A 94 -2.42 -0.08 15.05
C TYR A 94 -3.86 -0.30 14.61
N ASP A 95 -4.54 0.76 14.18
CA ASP A 95 -5.90 0.75 13.62
C ASP A 95 -5.90 0.42 12.12
N ALA A 96 -4.78 0.63 11.43
CA ALA A 96 -4.55 0.22 10.06
C ALA A 96 -3.10 -0.23 9.84
N LEU A 97 -2.87 -1.10 8.85
CA LEU A 97 -1.55 -1.64 8.54
C LEU A 97 -1.20 -1.40 7.08
N ILE A 98 0.04 -1.00 6.83
CA ILE A 98 0.64 -1.02 5.51
C ILE A 98 1.67 -2.14 5.52
N VAL A 99 1.54 -3.10 4.60
CA VAL A 99 2.36 -4.32 4.61
C VAL A 99 3.07 -4.50 3.27
N GLY A 100 4.38 -4.75 3.35
CA GLY A 100 5.29 -4.76 2.21
C GLY A 100 6.03 -6.07 2.02
N THR A 101 6.12 -6.57 0.78
CA THR A 101 6.86 -7.82 0.52
C THR A 101 7.52 -7.84 -0.87
N PRO A 102 8.75 -8.38 -1.01
CA PRO A 102 9.32 -8.71 -2.31
C PRO A 102 8.76 -10.05 -2.83
N THR A 103 8.96 -10.35 -4.11
CA THR A 103 8.80 -11.69 -4.67
C THR A 103 10.16 -12.25 -5.06
N TRP A 104 10.47 -13.45 -4.58
CA TRP A 104 11.72 -14.16 -4.88
C TRP A 104 11.48 -15.55 -5.42
N ASN A 105 10.83 -16.44 -4.65
CA ASN A 105 10.61 -17.86 -5.02
C ASN A 105 9.56 -18.00 -6.14
N THR A 106 9.92 -17.49 -7.30
CA THR A 106 9.04 -17.19 -8.43
C THR A 106 8.57 -18.48 -9.08
N GLY A 107 7.26 -18.63 -9.23
CA GLY A 107 6.63 -19.85 -9.72
C GLY A 107 6.41 -20.93 -8.66
N SER A 108 6.85 -20.69 -7.40
CA SER A 108 6.49 -21.55 -6.28
C SER A 108 5.01 -21.41 -5.92
N ASP A 109 4.45 -22.45 -5.30
CA ASP A 109 3.09 -22.44 -4.74
C ASP A 109 3.02 -21.75 -3.37
N THR A 110 4.14 -21.67 -2.66
CA THR A 110 4.26 -21.16 -1.28
C THR A 110 5.58 -20.44 -1.08
N GLU A 111 5.72 -19.71 0.03
CA GLU A 111 6.99 -19.09 0.46
C GLU A 111 7.60 -18.17 -0.62
N ARG A 112 6.75 -17.33 -1.22
CA ARG A 112 7.14 -16.49 -2.36
C ARG A 112 7.98 -15.29 -1.98
N SER A 113 7.85 -14.82 -0.74
CA SER A 113 8.59 -13.62 -0.32
C SER A 113 10.05 -13.94 0.00
N GLY A 114 10.30 -15.16 0.45
CA GLY A 114 11.49 -15.56 1.17
C GLY A 114 11.61 -14.93 2.57
N THR A 115 10.93 -13.84 2.86
CA THR A 115 11.14 -13.06 4.08
C THR A 115 10.44 -13.71 5.27
N GLY A 116 10.62 -13.13 6.47
CA GLY A 116 9.89 -13.52 7.67
C GLY A 116 8.36 -13.56 7.52
N TRP A 117 7.78 -12.94 6.49
CA TRP A 117 6.37 -13.14 6.14
C TRP A 117 6.01 -14.60 5.93
N ASP A 118 6.86 -15.38 5.27
CA ASP A 118 6.59 -16.78 4.94
C ASP A 118 6.42 -17.61 6.22
N GLU A 119 7.26 -17.39 7.25
CA GLU A 119 7.08 -18.04 8.56
C GLU A 119 5.83 -17.53 9.29
N ILE A 120 5.57 -16.22 9.22
CA ILE A 120 4.49 -15.57 9.95
C ILE A 120 3.11 -16.01 9.45
N TYR A 121 2.97 -16.24 8.13
CA TYR A 121 1.73 -16.74 7.52
C TYR A 121 1.25 -18.03 8.17
N TYR A 122 2.17 -18.98 8.42
CA TYR A 122 1.83 -20.34 8.84
C TYR A 122 1.86 -20.53 10.35
N SER A 123 2.56 -19.65 11.09
CA SER A 123 2.74 -19.81 12.53
C SER A 123 1.85 -18.89 13.38
N THR A 124 1.66 -17.64 12.97
CA THR A 124 1.25 -16.57 13.90
C THR A 124 -0.01 -15.82 13.45
N MET A 125 -0.25 -15.74 12.13
CA MET A 125 -1.35 -14.96 11.56
C MET A 125 -2.75 -15.40 12.01
N GLN A 126 -2.97 -16.71 12.19
CA GLN A 126 -4.28 -17.26 12.57
C GLN A 126 -4.74 -16.84 13.97
N GLU A 127 -3.82 -16.43 14.84
CA GLU A 127 -4.14 -16.01 16.21
C GLU A 127 -4.40 -14.51 16.36
N LEU A 128 -4.28 -13.75 15.27
CA LEU A 128 -4.37 -12.29 15.27
C LEU A 128 -5.83 -11.81 15.32
N ASN A 129 -6.15 -10.89 16.24
CA ASN A 129 -7.45 -10.24 16.28
C ASN A 129 -7.44 -8.95 15.43
N ILE A 130 -7.39 -9.11 14.11
CA ILE A 130 -7.24 -8.01 13.15
C ILE A 130 -8.42 -7.83 12.19
N LYS A 131 -9.52 -8.55 12.42
CA LYS A 131 -10.74 -8.44 11.63
C LYS A 131 -11.26 -7.00 11.58
N GLY A 132 -11.62 -6.53 10.39
CA GLY A 132 -12.13 -5.18 10.13
C GLY A 132 -11.07 -4.09 10.11
N LYS A 133 -9.81 -4.41 10.44
CA LYS A 133 -8.69 -3.47 10.33
C LYS A 133 -8.44 -3.14 8.86
N LYS A 134 -8.15 -1.88 8.55
CA LYS A 134 -7.77 -1.50 7.18
C LYS A 134 -6.35 -1.96 6.89
N VAL A 135 -6.13 -2.56 5.73
CA VAL A 135 -4.82 -3.03 5.31
C VAL A 135 -4.55 -2.60 3.87
N ALA A 136 -3.37 -2.04 3.62
CA ALA A 136 -2.90 -1.70 2.28
C ALA A 136 -1.60 -2.46 2.00
N VAL A 137 -1.47 -3.05 0.81
CA VAL A 137 -0.33 -3.88 0.43
C VAL A 137 0.57 -3.10 -0.53
N PHE A 138 1.88 -3.22 -0.36
CA PHE A 138 2.84 -2.90 -1.42
C PHE A 138 3.75 -4.09 -1.72
N GLY A 139 4.11 -4.24 -2.98
CA GLY A 139 4.83 -5.39 -3.50
C GLY A 139 6.02 -4.98 -4.35
N LEU A 140 7.11 -5.73 -4.28
CA LEU A 140 8.21 -5.60 -5.22
C LEU A 140 8.33 -6.84 -6.10
N GLY A 141 8.61 -6.63 -7.38
CA GLY A 141 8.90 -7.68 -8.35
C GLY A 141 9.78 -7.16 -9.48
N ASP A 142 10.26 -8.07 -10.32
CA ASP A 142 11.00 -7.75 -11.55
C ASP A 142 10.16 -8.23 -12.73
N GLN A 143 9.51 -7.27 -13.41
CA GLN A 143 8.51 -7.55 -14.45
C GLN A 143 9.14 -8.08 -15.74
N VAL A 144 10.44 -7.83 -15.95
CA VAL A 144 11.16 -8.26 -17.17
C VAL A 144 11.65 -9.69 -17.00
N SER A 145 12.31 -10.01 -15.87
CA SER A 145 12.87 -11.34 -15.65
C SER A 145 11.82 -12.37 -15.21
N TYR A 146 10.75 -11.92 -14.55
CA TYR A 146 9.71 -12.79 -13.97
C TYR A 146 8.30 -12.35 -14.40
N ALA A 147 8.14 -12.08 -15.70
CA ALA A 147 6.89 -11.58 -16.27
C ALA A 147 5.66 -12.47 -16.00
N GLU A 148 5.82 -13.79 -15.88
CA GLU A 148 4.75 -14.76 -15.59
C GLU A 148 4.33 -14.81 -14.11
N ASN A 149 5.03 -14.09 -13.22
CA ASN A 149 4.86 -14.16 -11.78
C ASN A 149 5.15 -12.80 -11.11
N TYR A 150 4.82 -11.71 -11.81
CA TYR A 150 5.23 -10.38 -11.41
C TYR A 150 4.61 -10.01 -10.05
N ALA A 151 5.46 -9.84 -9.04
CA ALA A 151 5.09 -9.47 -7.68
C ALA A 151 4.05 -10.41 -7.02
N ASP A 152 4.07 -11.72 -7.33
CA ASP A 152 3.09 -12.69 -6.81
C ASP A 152 2.96 -12.72 -5.28
N ALA A 153 4.05 -12.46 -4.54
CA ALA A 153 4.03 -12.48 -3.08
C ALA A 153 3.11 -11.39 -2.48
N ALA A 154 2.90 -10.27 -3.19
CA ALA A 154 1.97 -9.24 -2.74
C ALA A 154 0.51 -9.70 -2.85
N GLY A 155 0.19 -10.52 -3.85
CA GLY A 155 -1.11 -11.18 -3.97
C GLY A 155 -1.37 -12.16 -2.83
N GLU A 156 -0.36 -12.97 -2.49
CA GLU A 156 -0.44 -13.89 -1.34
C GLU A 156 -0.61 -13.13 -0.02
N LEU A 157 0.19 -12.08 0.20
CA LEU A 157 0.08 -11.22 1.38
C LEU A 157 -1.32 -10.60 1.48
N HIS A 158 -1.88 -10.11 0.36
CA HIS A 158 -3.24 -9.59 0.29
C HIS A 158 -4.27 -10.65 0.71
N ASP A 159 -4.22 -11.84 0.11
CA ASP A 159 -5.18 -12.92 0.37
C ASP A 159 -5.16 -13.37 1.83
N VAL A 160 -3.98 -13.44 2.46
CA VAL A 160 -3.84 -13.77 3.88
C VAL A 160 -4.58 -12.74 4.74
N PHE A 161 -4.32 -11.44 4.57
CA PHE A 161 -5.01 -10.40 5.35
C PHE A 161 -6.51 -10.34 5.06
N GLU A 162 -6.92 -10.51 3.81
CA GLU A 162 -8.34 -10.57 3.44
C GLU A 162 -9.05 -11.75 4.11
N SER A 163 -8.42 -12.92 4.14
CA SER A 163 -8.98 -14.13 4.79
C SER A 163 -9.18 -13.96 6.31
N LEU A 164 -8.36 -13.13 6.95
CA LEU A 164 -8.51 -12.75 8.37
C LEU A 164 -9.61 -11.70 8.60
N GLY A 165 -10.30 -11.29 7.52
CA GLY A 165 -11.41 -10.37 7.52
C GLY A 165 -10.99 -8.91 7.62
N CYS A 166 -9.76 -8.57 7.23
CA CYS A 166 -9.32 -7.18 7.09
C CYS A 166 -10.05 -6.49 5.92
N GLN A 167 -10.15 -5.16 6.00
CA GLN A 167 -10.64 -4.34 4.91
C GLN A 167 -9.45 -3.93 4.04
N MET A 168 -9.35 -4.51 2.85
CA MET A 168 -8.25 -4.22 1.93
C MET A 168 -8.47 -2.88 1.21
N CYS A 169 -7.41 -2.07 1.11
CA CYS A 169 -7.39 -0.73 0.51
C CYS A 169 -6.20 -0.55 -0.45
N GLY A 170 -6.23 0.50 -1.27
CA GLY A 170 -5.08 0.92 -2.07
C GLY A 170 -4.86 0.13 -3.37
N TYR A 171 -5.92 -0.32 -4.04
CA TYR A 171 -5.81 -1.00 -5.34
C TYR A 171 -5.31 -0.03 -6.42
N THR A 172 -4.26 -0.38 -7.17
CA THR A 172 -3.64 0.51 -8.17
C THR A 172 -3.89 0.05 -9.61
N SER A 173 -3.70 0.98 -10.57
CA SER A 173 -3.78 0.65 -12.00
C SER A 173 -2.62 -0.27 -12.43
N MET A 174 -2.88 -1.15 -13.38
CA MET A 174 -1.85 -1.96 -14.05
C MET A 174 -1.18 -1.21 -15.21
N GLU A 175 -1.63 0.01 -15.51
CA GLU A 175 -1.05 0.83 -16.58
C GLU A 175 0.41 1.21 -16.28
N GLY A 176 1.28 1.10 -17.29
CA GLY A 176 2.71 1.39 -17.17
C GLY A 176 3.56 0.23 -16.66
N TYR A 177 3.00 -0.98 -16.57
CA TYR A 177 3.73 -2.22 -16.28
C TYR A 177 3.64 -3.17 -17.48
N GLU A 178 4.73 -3.88 -17.76
CA GLU A 178 4.84 -4.93 -18.78
C GLU A 178 5.07 -6.27 -18.08
N HIS A 179 4.03 -7.10 -17.99
CA HIS A 179 4.06 -8.44 -17.41
C HIS A 179 3.10 -9.37 -18.18
N GLU A 180 3.26 -10.68 -18.01
CA GLU A 180 2.40 -11.70 -18.61
C GLU A 180 1.32 -12.19 -17.64
N ASP A 181 1.69 -12.42 -16.38
CA ASP A 181 0.75 -12.85 -15.33
C ASP A 181 1.22 -12.37 -13.94
N SER A 182 0.28 -12.28 -13.00
CA SER A 182 0.52 -11.87 -11.63
C SER A 182 -0.62 -12.26 -10.70
N LYS A 183 -0.29 -12.90 -9.58
CA LYS A 183 -1.23 -13.18 -8.48
C LYS A 183 -1.68 -11.93 -7.74
N SER A 184 -1.05 -10.79 -7.98
CA SER A 184 -1.46 -9.50 -7.42
C SER A 184 -2.63 -8.86 -8.18
N ILE A 185 -3.12 -9.45 -9.26
CA ILE A 185 -4.24 -8.90 -10.04
C ILE A 185 -5.58 -9.14 -9.31
N ARG A 186 -6.42 -8.10 -9.26
CA ARG A 186 -7.77 -8.09 -8.70
C ARG A 186 -8.69 -7.36 -9.68
N GLY A 187 -9.24 -8.13 -10.63
CA GLY A 187 -10.03 -7.57 -11.74
C GLY A 187 -9.13 -6.84 -12.74
N ASP A 188 -9.31 -5.53 -12.86
CA ASP A 188 -8.55 -4.64 -13.75
C ASP A 188 -7.45 -3.83 -13.03
N LYS A 189 -7.12 -4.21 -11.79
CA LYS A 189 -6.18 -3.52 -10.92
C LYS A 189 -5.21 -4.47 -10.26
N PHE A 190 -4.12 -3.94 -9.71
CA PHE A 190 -3.34 -4.65 -8.71
C PHE A 190 -3.95 -4.50 -7.30
N CYS A 191 -3.70 -5.46 -6.43
CA CYS A 191 -4.17 -5.54 -5.05
C CYS A 191 -3.52 -4.52 -4.10
N GLY A 192 -2.62 -3.69 -4.61
CA GLY A 192 -1.78 -2.78 -3.85
C GLY A 192 -0.87 -1.95 -4.76
N LEU A 193 0.11 -1.25 -4.18
CA LEU A 193 1.18 -0.59 -4.91
C LEU A 193 2.26 -1.60 -5.32
N LEU A 194 2.49 -1.78 -6.62
CA LEU A 194 3.62 -2.60 -7.09
C LEU A 194 4.78 -1.71 -7.55
N CYS A 195 5.99 -2.03 -7.11
CA CYS A 195 7.22 -1.36 -7.50
C CYS A 195 8.18 -2.33 -8.17
N ASP A 196 8.97 -1.83 -9.11
CA ASP A 196 10.02 -2.60 -9.77
C ASP A 196 11.32 -1.81 -9.66
N MET A 197 12.14 -2.18 -8.69
CA MET A 197 13.41 -1.53 -8.38
C MET A 197 14.56 -2.03 -9.28
N VAL A 198 14.26 -2.87 -10.29
CA VAL A 198 15.24 -3.38 -11.26
C VAL A 198 15.07 -2.67 -12.60
N ASN A 199 13.83 -2.50 -13.05
CA ASN A 199 13.52 -2.02 -14.39
C ASN A 199 12.86 -0.64 -14.43
N GLN A 200 12.25 -0.20 -13.33
CA GLN A 200 11.46 1.04 -13.27
C GLN A 200 11.68 1.80 -11.95
N GLU A 201 12.91 1.76 -11.43
CA GLU A 201 13.29 2.37 -10.16
C GLU A 201 12.93 3.87 -10.13
N GLU A 202 13.12 4.56 -11.25
CA GLU A 202 12.85 5.99 -11.42
C GLU A 202 11.38 6.36 -11.30
N LEU A 203 10.46 5.39 -11.48
CA LEU A 203 9.02 5.60 -11.34
C LEU A 203 8.53 5.40 -9.90
N THR A 204 9.33 4.77 -9.04
CA THR A 204 8.95 4.42 -7.67
C THR A 204 8.53 5.64 -6.84
N PRO A 205 9.27 6.78 -6.80
CA PRO A 205 8.87 7.93 -5.98
C PRO A 205 7.50 8.49 -6.37
N GLU A 206 7.23 8.66 -7.67
CA GLU A 206 5.94 9.18 -8.16
C GLU A 206 4.79 8.20 -7.88
N ARG A 207 5.04 6.89 -8.02
CA ARG A 207 4.05 5.86 -7.68
C ARG A 207 3.71 5.87 -6.19
N VAL A 208 4.70 6.02 -5.31
CA VAL A 208 4.50 6.13 -3.87
C VAL A 208 3.69 7.37 -3.51
N GLU A 209 4.05 8.55 -4.04
CA GLU A 209 3.32 9.81 -3.78
C GLU A 209 1.84 9.67 -4.18
N ASN A 210 1.58 9.18 -5.39
CA ASN A 210 0.22 9.00 -5.90
C ASN A 210 -0.58 7.99 -5.08
N TRP A 211 0.05 6.88 -4.68
CA TRP A 211 -0.61 5.84 -3.88
C TRP A 211 -0.94 6.31 -2.47
N VAL A 212 -0.04 7.06 -1.84
CA VAL A 212 -0.27 7.69 -0.53
C VAL A 212 -1.43 8.69 -0.61
N ALA A 213 -1.46 9.53 -1.64
CA ALA A 213 -2.58 10.44 -1.88
C ALA A 213 -3.90 9.68 -2.11
N GLN A 214 -3.87 8.57 -2.84
CA GLN A 214 -5.02 7.69 -3.03
C GLN A 214 -5.52 7.11 -1.70
N LEU A 215 -4.64 6.55 -0.86
CA LEU A 215 -5.00 6.00 0.45
C LEU A 215 -5.65 7.04 1.36
N ARG A 216 -5.16 8.28 1.32
CA ARG A 216 -5.80 9.42 2.02
C ARG A 216 -7.21 9.67 1.50
N ALA A 217 -7.41 9.66 0.18
CA ALA A 217 -8.72 9.84 -0.44
C ALA A 217 -9.69 8.68 -0.20
N GLU A 218 -9.18 7.46 -0.04
CA GLU A 218 -9.95 6.26 0.35
C GLU A 218 -10.33 6.24 1.84
N GLY A 219 -9.92 7.27 2.60
CA GLY A 219 -10.19 7.36 4.03
C GLY A 219 -9.39 6.36 4.85
N PHE A 220 -8.23 5.90 4.38
CA PHE A 220 -7.41 4.91 5.09
C PHE A 220 -7.05 5.36 6.52
N PHE A 221 -6.86 6.66 6.72
CA PHE A 221 -6.50 7.32 7.99
C PHE A 221 -7.69 7.69 8.87
N GLU A 222 -8.93 7.45 8.42
CA GLU A 222 -10.11 7.78 9.22
C GLU A 222 -10.31 6.71 10.31
N GLY A 223 -10.22 7.14 11.58
CA GLY A 223 -10.44 6.31 12.76
C GLY A 223 -11.91 5.93 12.90
N GLY A 224 -12.25 4.73 12.48
CA GLY A 224 -13.55 4.12 12.67
C GLY A 224 -13.43 2.92 13.60
N SER A 225 -13.89 3.07 14.84
CA SER A 225 -14.31 1.91 15.63
C SER A 225 -15.41 1.20 14.84
N ALA A 226 -15.24 -0.11 14.64
CA ALA A 226 -16.25 -0.94 14.04
C ALA A 226 -17.54 -0.89 14.88
N GLN A 227 -18.49 -0.04 14.48
CA GLN A 227 -19.90 -0.13 14.84
C GLN A 227 -20.75 0.64 13.83
N GLY A 228 -21.16 -0.10 12.79
CA GLY A 228 -22.41 0.06 12.03
C GLY A 228 -22.77 1.45 11.49
N ALA A 229 -22.52 1.67 10.21
CA ALA A 229 -23.41 2.48 9.38
C ALA A 229 -23.47 1.93 7.95
N SER A 230 -24.70 1.69 7.51
CA SER A 230 -25.09 1.11 6.24
C SER A 230 -25.17 2.18 5.14
N ALA A 231 -24.75 1.76 3.94
CA ALA A 231 -25.21 2.14 2.59
C ALA A 231 -24.63 3.40 1.89
N ALA A 232 -23.89 3.13 0.81
CA ALA A 232 -24.38 3.43 -0.55
C ALA A 232 -23.92 2.31 -1.51
N THR A 233 -24.90 1.68 -2.14
CA THR A 233 -24.83 0.47 -2.97
C THR A 233 -24.22 0.71 -4.36
N ALA A 234 -23.12 0.03 -4.67
CA ALA A 234 -22.90 -0.56 -5.99
C ALA A 234 -23.24 -2.05 -5.88
N ALA A 235 -24.14 -2.53 -6.74
CA ALA A 235 -24.59 -3.92 -6.70
C ALA A 235 -23.40 -4.87 -6.93
N PRO A 236 -23.21 -5.92 -6.09
CA PRO A 236 -22.20 -6.91 -6.35
C PRO A 236 -22.58 -7.67 -7.63
N VAL A 237 -21.69 -7.66 -8.62
CA VAL A 237 -21.73 -8.61 -9.72
C VAL A 237 -21.55 -10.00 -9.09
N PRO A 238 -22.40 -10.99 -9.38
CA PRO A 238 -22.25 -12.31 -8.80
C PRO A 238 -20.99 -12.95 -9.39
N VAL A 239 -19.89 -12.88 -8.65
CA VAL A 239 -18.76 -13.79 -8.85
C VAL A 239 -19.28 -15.14 -8.39
N THR A 240 -19.36 -16.09 -9.31
CA THR A 240 -19.55 -17.50 -8.98
C THR A 240 -18.37 -17.94 -8.12
N VAL A 241 -18.57 -17.90 -6.80
CA VAL A 241 -17.69 -18.52 -5.81
C VAL A 241 -17.77 -20.02 -6.04
N ASN A 242 -16.83 -20.55 -6.81
CA ASN A 242 -16.38 -21.92 -6.59
C ASN A 242 -15.18 -21.81 -5.66
N GLU A 243 -15.41 -22.26 -4.43
CA GLU A 243 -14.42 -22.61 -3.42
C GLU A 243 -13.73 -21.43 -2.71
N THR A 244 -14.31 -21.02 -1.59
CA THR A 244 -13.53 -20.53 -0.44
C THR A 244 -12.45 -21.57 -0.10
N PRO A 245 -11.15 -21.21 -0.01
CA PRO A 245 -10.13 -22.20 0.23
C PRO A 245 -10.02 -22.46 1.73
N ASP A 246 -10.95 -23.24 2.27
CA ASP A 246 -10.86 -23.85 3.60
C ASP A 246 -9.61 -24.76 3.74
N GLY A 247 -8.85 -24.96 2.66
CA GLY A 247 -7.59 -25.72 2.60
C GLY A 247 -6.35 -24.90 2.22
N LEU A 248 -6.41 -23.56 2.09
CA LEU A 248 -5.22 -22.76 1.72
C LEU A 248 -4.07 -23.02 2.69
N PHE A 249 -4.33 -22.96 3.99
CA PHE A 249 -3.31 -23.21 5.02
C PHE A 249 -2.81 -24.66 5.05
N GLU A 250 -3.66 -25.64 4.71
CA GLU A 250 -3.29 -27.07 4.68
C GLU A 250 -2.44 -27.39 3.43
N THR A 251 -2.85 -26.88 2.27
CA THR A 251 -2.07 -26.95 1.02
C THR A 251 -0.72 -26.27 1.17
N ILE A 252 -0.67 -25.14 1.88
CA ILE A 252 0.59 -24.46 2.08
C ILE A 252 1.52 -25.22 3.05
N GLN A 253 0.97 -25.77 4.14
CA GLN A 253 1.76 -26.55 5.12
C GLN A 253 2.38 -27.82 4.51
N GLU A 254 1.62 -28.57 3.70
CA GLU A 254 2.12 -29.79 3.04
C GLU A 254 3.28 -29.49 2.05
N HIS A 255 3.26 -28.35 1.39
CA HIS A 255 4.30 -27.93 0.46
C HIS A 255 5.60 -27.47 1.16
N SER A 256 5.51 -26.83 2.33
CA SER A 256 6.68 -26.46 3.15
C SER A 256 7.48 -27.69 3.59
N ASP A 257 6.80 -28.74 4.06
CA ASP A 257 7.43 -30.00 4.48
C ASP A 257 8.19 -30.70 3.33
N MET A 258 7.74 -30.55 2.08
CA MET A 258 8.40 -31.07 0.89
C MET A 258 9.67 -30.29 0.49
N LEU A 259 9.69 -28.97 0.69
CA LEU A 259 10.86 -28.13 0.39
C LEU A 259 12.01 -28.43 1.35
N ASP A 260 11.69 -28.68 2.62
CA ASP A 260 12.64 -29.00 3.67
C ASP A 260 13.36 -30.35 3.43
N GLU A 261 12.74 -31.28 2.69
CA GLU A 261 13.40 -32.49 2.17
C GLU A 261 14.27 -32.21 0.93
N THR A 262 13.84 -31.32 0.03
CA THR A 262 14.57 -31.02 -1.22
C THR A 262 15.89 -30.26 -0.96
N ILE A 263 15.88 -29.33 0.00
CA ILE A 263 17.06 -28.57 0.44
C ILE A 263 18.11 -29.48 1.09
N LYS A 264 17.68 -30.53 1.81
CA LYS A 264 18.58 -31.54 2.40
C LYS A 264 19.32 -32.38 1.34
N VAL A 265 18.83 -32.45 0.10
CA VAL A 265 19.33 -33.37 -0.93
C VAL A 265 20.38 -32.74 -1.86
N HIS A 266 20.34 -31.43 -2.16
CA HIS A 266 21.11 -30.87 -3.28
C HIS A 266 22.39 -30.09 -2.94
N GLY A 267 22.61 -29.70 -1.68
CA GLY A 267 23.82 -28.95 -1.29
C GLY A 267 23.96 -27.56 -1.95
N SER A 268 24.80 -26.70 -1.39
CA SER A 268 24.88 -25.26 -1.68
C SER A 268 25.56 -24.86 -3.00
N THR A 269 25.65 -25.74 -4.00
CA THR A 269 26.37 -25.44 -5.25
C THR A 269 25.45 -24.80 -6.28
N GLY A 270 25.70 -23.53 -6.60
CA GLY A 270 25.05 -22.81 -7.70
C GLY A 270 24.21 -21.60 -7.29
N PHE A 271 23.88 -21.43 -6.01
CA PHE A 271 23.10 -20.28 -5.55
C PHE A 271 23.98 -19.03 -5.35
N ILE A 272 23.45 -17.86 -5.72
CA ILE A 272 24.02 -16.53 -5.58
C ILE A 272 23.65 -15.99 -4.19
N PRO A 273 24.63 -15.61 -3.34
CA PRO A 273 24.35 -15.07 -2.02
C PRO A 273 24.01 -13.57 -2.06
N HIS A 274 22.97 -13.19 -1.34
CA HIS A 274 22.51 -11.83 -1.10
C HIS A 274 22.51 -11.57 0.41
N TYR A 275 23.53 -10.86 0.91
CA TYR A 275 23.69 -10.61 2.34
C TYR A 275 22.97 -9.33 2.77
N ASN A 276 22.11 -9.46 3.78
CA ASN A 276 21.48 -8.32 4.45
C ASN A 276 22.31 -7.92 5.69
N GLY A 277 22.98 -6.78 5.60
CA GLY A 277 23.82 -6.26 6.68
C GLY A 277 23.07 -5.85 7.95
N LYS A 278 21.76 -5.60 7.88
CA LYS A 278 20.91 -5.18 9.00
C LYS A 278 20.38 -6.40 9.78
N THR A 279 19.78 -7.36 9.09
CA THR A 279 19.24 -8.59 9.71
C THR A 279 20.30 -9.66 9.98
N LYS A 280 21.52 -9.49 9.43
CA LYS A 280 22.63 -10.45 9.49
C LYS A 280 22.31 -11.80 8.83
N SER A 281 21.29 -11.88 7.99
CA SER A 281 20.95 -13.06 7.21
C SER A 281 21.53 -13.00 5.80
N THR A 282 21.72 -14.18 5.20
CA THR A 282 22.05 -14.33 3.78
C THR A 282 20.92 -15.09 3.10
N MET A 283 20.32 -14.47 2.09
CA MET A 283 19.46 -15.17 1.14
C MET A 283 20.34 -15.81 0.07
N TRP A 284 20.06 -17.04 -0.27
CA TRP A 284 20.67 -17.75 -1.38
C TRP A 284 19.64 -17.85 -2.48
N VAL A 285 19.97 -17.35 -3.67
CA VAL A 285 19.06 -17.31 -4.83
C VAL A 285 19.63 -18.16 -5.95
N SER A 286 18.82 -19.02 -6.54
CA SER A 286 19.21 -19.81 -7.72
C SER A 286 19.60 -18.89 -8.90
N PRO A 287 20.45 -19.32 -9.84
CA PRO A 287 20.86 -18.47 -10.96
C PRO A 287 19.72 -18.00 -11.87
N ASP A 288 18.63 -18.77 -11.91
CA ASP A 288 17.39 -18.43 -12.63
C ASP A 288 16.38 -17.67 -11.73
N GLY A 289 16.73 -17.44 -10.46
CA GLY A 289 15.93 -16.74 -9.47
C GLY A 289 14.60 -17.37 -9.11
N ARG A 290 14.38 -18.64 -9.46
CA ARG A 290 13.11 -19.35 -9.25
C ARG A 290 13.03 -20.08 -7.92
N SER A 291 14.11 -20.09 -7.15
CA SER A 291 14.18 -20.71 -5.84
C SER A 291 15.13 -19.95 -4.93
N CYS A 292 14.77 -19.81 -3.66
CA CYS A 292 15.63 -19.20 -2.64
C CYS A 292 15.51 -19.89 -1.28
N TYR A 293 16.52 -19.71 -0.43
CA TYR A 293 16.49 -20.11 0.99
C TYR A 293 17.39 -19.20 1.83
N TYR A 294 17.23 -19.25 3.16
CA TYR A 294 17.92 -18.33 4.08
C TYR A 294 18.85 -19.05 5.04
N THR A 295 19.92 -18.35 5.40
CA THR A 295 20.84 -18.78 6.47
C THR A 295 21.16 -17.61 7.37
N THR A 296 21.25 -17.85 8.68
CA THR A 296 21.61 -16.86 9.71
C THR A 296 23.12 -16.63 9.84
N GLU A 297 23.95 -17.28 9.02
CA GLU A 297 25.41 -17.12 9.03
C GLU A 297 25.91 -16.30 7.82
N ALA A 298 26.72 -15.28 8.10
CA ALA A 298 27.42 -14.52 7.08
C ALA A 298 28.56 -15.35 6.46
N ARG A 299 28.28 -16.06 5.34
CA ARG A 299 29.38 -16.50 4.47
C ARG A 299 29.77 -15.36 3.55
N SER A 300 30.68 -14.51 4.02
CA SER A 300 31.47 -13.66 3.12
C SER A 300 32.04 -14.54 2.00
N SER A 301 32.04 -14.04 0.77
CA SER A 301 32.50 -14.71 -0.47
C SER A 301 33.99 -15.09 -0.49
N SER A 302 34.62 -15.28 0.67
CA SER A 302 36.06 -15.47 0.86
C SER A 302 36.50 -16.94 0.88
N SER A 303 35.64 -17.90 0.52
CA SER A 303 36.03 -19.32 0.46
C SER A 303 35.62 -19.99 -0.85
N VAL A 304 35.89 -19.32 -1.96
CA VAL A 304 36.17 -20.03 -3.22
C VAL A 304 37.68 -19.94 -3.42
N SER A 305 38.40 -20.88 -2.82
CA SER A 305 39.82 -21.10 -3.09
C SER A 305 40.12 -22.58 -2.92
N MET A 306 40.25 -23.23 -4.09
CA MET A 306 40.70 -24.60 -4.39
C MET A 306 39.73 -25.76 -4.11
#